data_AF-A0A961WD98-F1
#
_entry.id   AF-A0A961WD98-F1
#
_cell.length_a   1.000
_cell.length_b   1.000
_cell.length_c   1.000
_cell.angle_alpha   90.00
_cell.angle_beta   90.00
_cell.angle_gamma   90.00
#
_symmetry.space_group_name_H-M   'P 1'
#
loop_
_entity.id
_entity.type
_entity.pdbx_description
1 polymer ?
#
loop_
_entity_poly.entity_id
_entity_poly.type
_entity_poly.pdbx_seq_one_letter_code
_entity_poly.pdbx_strand_id
1 'polypeptide(L)' 'TTWNGSPRDLKGNIGAFEASLMNTKVERAEEPVEILRTIHSFDPCLACSTHVMGPDGKELAVVKVR' A
#
# COMPACT_ATOMS: atom_id res chain seq x y z
N THR A 1 6.78 -1.63 3.83
CA THR A 1 5.38 -1.59 3.39
C THR A 1 4.53 -2.75 3.89
N THR A 2 5.04 -3.97 4.11
CA THR A 2 4.24 -5.14 4.56
C THR A 2 3.37 -4.85 5.80
N TRP A 3 3.93 -4.17 6.80
CA TRP A 3 3.20 -3.78 8.01
C TRP A 3 2.19 -2.64 7.77
N ASN A 4 2.58 -1.60 7.02
CA ASN A 4 1.73 -0.43 6.84
C ASN A 4 0.55 -0.71 5.90
N GLY A 5 0.79 -1.48 4.83
CA GLY A 5 -0.20 -1.90 3.85
C GLY A 5 -0.75 -3.30 4.09
N SER A 6 -0.69 -3.81 5.33
CA SER A 6 -1.23 -5.13 5.64
C SER A 6 -2.76 -5.14 5.41
N PRO A 7 -3.32 -6.22 4.86
CA PRO A 7 -4.77 -6.42 4.83
C PRO A 7 -5.28 -6.67 6.26
N ARG A 8 -6.60 -6.85 6.38
CA ARG A 8 -7.21 -7.23 7.66
C ARG A 8 -6.65 -8.53 8.22
N ASP A 9 -6.44 -8.57 9.53
CA ASP A 9 -6.02 -9.78 10.22
C ASP A 9 -7.17 -10.79 10.41
N LEU A 10 -6.87 -11.96 11.00
CA LEU A 10 -7.86 -13.02 11.26
C LEU A 10 -9.00 -12.60 12.20
N LYS A 11 -8.80 -11.53 12.98
CA LYS A 11 -9.81 -10.95 13.88
C LYS A 11 -10.56 -9.78 13.23
N GLY A 12 -10.23 -9.45 11.98
CA GLY A 12 -10.81 -8.35 11.22
C GLY A 12 -10.21 -6.98 11.54
N ASN A 13 -9.10 -6.90 12.29
CA ASN A 13 -8.44 -5.62 12.57
C ASN A 13 -7.82 -5.07 11.28
N ILE A 14 -7.99 -3.77 11.07
CA ILE A 14 -7.53 -3.07 9.87
C ILE A 14 -6.05 -2.66 9.98
N GLY A 15 -5.35 -2.62 8.84
CA GLY A 15 -3.95 -2.19 8.75
C GLY A 15 -3.78 -0.66 8.81
N ALA A 16 -2.54 -0.19 8.82
CA ALA A 16 -2.26 1.25 8.96
C ALA A 16 -2.81 2.09 7.79
N PHE A 17 -2.71 1.58 6.55
CA PHE A 17 -3.27 2.26 5.37
C PHE A 17 -4.79 2.35 5.47
N GLU A 18 -5.46 1.23 5.75
CA GLU A 18 -6.91 1.18 5.92
C GLU A 18 -7.37 2.14 7.04
N ALA A 19 -6.69 2.13 8.19
CA ALA A 19 -6.97 3.03 9.30
C ALA A 19 -6.75 4.50 8.95
N SER A 20 -5.68 4.83 8.23
CA SER A 20 -5.34 6.21 7.85
C SER A 20 -6.35 6.85 6.90
N LEU A 21 -7.05 6.03 6.11
CA LEU A 21 -8.07 6.50 5.17
C LEU A 21 -9.45 6.67 5.83
N MET A 22 -9.65 6.12 7.03
CA MET A 22 -10.92 6.25 7.74
C MET A 22 -11.27 7.72 7.96
N ASN A 23 -12.52 8.08 7.64
CA ASN A 23 -13.05 9.43 7.78
C ASN A 23 -12.34 10.50 6.91
N THR A 24 -11.57 10.10 5.90
CA THR A 24 -10.99 11.05 4.93
C THR A 24 -12.12 11.60 4.06
N LYS A 25 -12.32 12.92 4.10
CA LYS A 25 -13.25 13.59 3.18
C LYS A 25 -12.65 13.56 1.78
N VAL A 26 -13.42 13.06 0.82
CA VAL A 26 -13.08 13.08 -0.61
C VAL A 26 -14.06 14.02 -1.28
N GLU A 27 -13.54 15.12 -1.86
CA GLU A 27 -14.40 16.11 -2.52
C GLU A 27 -14.95 15.59 -3.86
N ARG A 28 -14.10 14.90 -4.64
CA ARG A 28 -14.46 14.32 -5.94
C ARG A 28 -14.00 12.87 -6.01
N ALA A 29 -14.95 11.95 -6.11
CA ALA A 29 -14.65 10.52 -6.09
C ALA A 29 -13.82 10.07 -7.32
N GLU A 30 -14.00 10.75 -8.46
CA GLU A 30 -13.28 10.47 -9.70
C GLU A 30 -11.83 10.99 -9.67
N GLU A 31 -11.51 11.91 -8.75
CA GLU A 31 -10.19 12.50 -8.58
C GLU A 31 -9.77 12.45 -7.10
N PRO A 32 -9.46 11.27 -6.55
CA PRO A 32 -9.27 11.07 -5.11
C PRO A 32 -7.88 11.52 -4.62
N VAL A 33 -7.58 12.81 -4.78
CA VAL A 33 -6.29 13.42 -4.42
C VAL A 33 -6.00 13.27 -2.92
N GLU A 34 -7.02 13.30 -2.08
CA GLU A 34 -6.92 13.14 -0.63
C GLU A 34 -6.45 11.73 -0.25
N ILE A 35 -6.96 10.70 -0.95
CA ILE A 35 -6.52 9.31 -0.74
C ILE A 35 -5.04 9.18 -1.14
N LEU A 36 -4.68 9.69 -2.32
CA LEU A 36 -3.29 9.65 -2.80
C LEU A 36 -2.35 10.38 -1.85
N ARG A 37 -2.75 11.54 -1.33
CA ARG A 37 -1.95 12.32 -0.37
C ARG A 37 -1.67 11.51 0.90
N THR A 38 -2.70 10.90 1.48
CA THR A 38 -2.54 10.10 2.70
C THR A 38 -1.66 8.88 2.45
N ILE A 39 -1.88 8.13 1.37
CA ILE A 39 -1.10 6.92 1.08
C ILE A 39 0.35 7.24 0.71
N HIS A 40 0.61 8.28 -0.07
CA HIS A 40 1.98 8.70 -0.39
C HIS A 40 2.77 9.18 0.83
N SER A 41 2.12 9.65 1.89
CA SER A 41 2.81 10.04 3.13
C SER A 41 3.54 8.87 3.82
N PHE A 42 3.16 7.63 3.50
CA PHE A 42 3.81 6.42 4.01
C PHE A 42 4.96 5.89 3.14
N ASP A 43 5.27 6.57 2.03
CA ASP A 43 6.25 6.13 1.03
C ASP A 43 6.08 4.65 0.63
N PRO A 44 4.93 4.28 0.04
CA PRO A 44 4.57 2.88 -0.17
C PRO A 44 5.40 2.24 -1.28
N CYS A 45 6.37 1.40 -0.90
CA CYS A 45 7.03 0.51 -1.84
C CYS A 45 6.33 -0.86 -1.91
N LEU A 46 5.56 -1.11 -2.98
CA LEU A 46 4.82 -2.37 -3.14
C LEU A 46 5.75 -3.58 -3.35
N ALA A 47 6.90 -3.38 -4.01
CA ALA A 47 7.88 -4.45 -4.20
C ALA A 47 8.47 -4.94 -2.86
N CYS A 48 8.68 -4.03 -1.91
CA CYS A 48 9.13 -4.37 -0.57
C CYS A 48 8.04 -5.08 0.26
N SER A 49 6.74 -4.81 0.01
CA SER A 49 5.68 -5.50 0.76
C SER A 49 5.49 -6.95 0.37
N THR A 50 5.69 -7.29 -0.90
CA THR A 50 5.41 -8.63 -1.45
C THR A 50 6.65 -9.47 -1.70
N HIS A 51 7.84 -8.89 -1.47
CA HIS A 51 9.12 -9.53 -1.70
C HIS A 51 9.28 -9.99 -3.16
N VAL A 52 9.43 -9.04 -4.09
CA VAL A 52 9.73 -9.33 -5.51
C VAL A 52 11.16 -9.88 -5.72
N MET A 53 11.87 -10.17 -4.63
CA MET A 53 13.16 -10.86 -4.59
C MET A 53 13.00 -12.22 -3.91
N GLY A 54 13.54 -13.25 -4.52
CA GLY A 54 13.54 -14.61 -3.99
C GLY A 54 14.38 -14.74 -2.70
N PRO A 55 14.21 -15.84 -1.94
CA PRO A 55 14.96 -16.09 -0.70
C PRO A 55 16.49 -16.14 -0.89
N ASP A 56 16.93 -16.42 -2.13
CA ASP A 56 18.33 -16.49 -2.58
C ASP A 56 18.83 -15.18 -3.23
N GLY A 57 18.03 -14.11 -3.17
CA GLY A 57 18.34 -12.83 -3.81
C GLY A 57 18.09 -12.82 -5.33
N LYS A 58 17.50 -13.86 -5.90
CA LYS A 58 17.14 -13.86 -7.33
C LYS A 58 15.99 -12.92 -7.61
N GLU A 59 16.11 -12.19 -8.71
CA GLU A 59 15.07 -11.32 -9.24
C GLU A 59 13.91 -12.18 -9.76
N LEU A 60 12.72 -12.06 -9.14
CA LEU A 60 11.57 -12.89 -9.50
C LEU A 60 10.80 -12.33 -10.70
N ALA A 61 10.79 -11.00 -10.88
CA ALA A 61 10.17 -10.33 -12.02
C ALA A 61 10.73 -8.92 -12.21
N VAL A 62 11.00 -8.54 -13.46
CA VAL A 62 11.34 -7.16 -13.86
C VAL A 62 10.11 -6.52 -14.49
N VAL A 63 9.52 -5.52 -13.83
CA VAL A 63 8.38 -4.78 -14.35
C VAL A 63 8.88 -3.45 -14.91
N LYS A 64 8.84 -3.31 -16.25
CA LYS A 64 9.17 -2.06 -16.93
C LYS A 64 7.89 -1.26 -17.14
N VAL A 65 7.70 -0.22 -16.33
CA VAL A 65 6.57 0.71 -16.48
C VAL A 65 6.96 1.79 -17.50
N ARG A 66 6.09 2.05 -18.47
CA ARG A 66 6.31 2.95 -19.60
C ARG A 66 5.80 4.36 -19.30
#